data_AF-A0A959PL30-F1
#
_entry.id   AF-A0A959PL30-F1
#
_cell.length_a   1.000
_cell.length_b   1.000
_cell.length_c   1.000
_cell.angle_alpha   90.00
_cell.angle_beta   90.00
_cell.angle_gamma   90.00
#
_symmetry.space_group_name_H-M   'P 1'
#
loop_
_entity.id
_entity.type
_entity.pdbx_description
1 polymer ?
#
loop_
_entity_poly.entity_id
_entity_poly.type
_entity_poly.pdbx_seq_one_letter_code
_entity_poly.pdbx_strand_id
1 'polypeptide(L)'
;MIDPKRKQAILRYCTLQDRSHLEVRLKLIHLKVYGEDLEAMMTELIQQDFLNEERFARSFVRGKFRMKGWGREKISRELVRHQLSDYVMRKA
;
A
#
# COMPACT_ATOMS: atom_id res chain seq x y z
N MET A 1 -20.35 -10.59 -4.82
CA MET A 1 -20.86 -9.80 -3.67
C MET A 1 -19.78 -9.82 -2.61
N ILE A 2 -19.14 -8.68 -2.38
CA ILE A 2 -17.98 -8.58 -1.48
C ILE A 2 -18.44 -8.81 -0.03
N ASP A 3 -17.81 -9.76 0.66
CA ASP A 3 -18.08 -10.05 2.06
C ASP A 3 -17.77 -8.81 2.94
N PRO A 4 -18.75 -8.26 3.67
CA PRO A 4 -18.57 -7.05 4.47
C PRO A 4 -17.48 -7.20 5.56
N LYS A 5 -17.24 -8.42 6.06
CA LYS A 5 -16.16 -8.67 7.04
C LYS A 5 -14.78 -8.43 6.42
N ARG A 6 -14.59 -8.83 5.17
CA ARG A 6 -13.31 -8.66 4.45
C ARG A 6 -13.07 -7.19 4.14
N LYS A 7 -14.11 -6.46 3.73
CA LYS A 7 -14.06 -5.01 3.53
C LYS A 7 -13.66 -4.26 4.80
N GLN A 8 -14.25 -4.61 5.94
CA GLN A 8 -13.88 -3.97 7.21
C GLN A 8 -12.44 -4.30 7.63
N ALA A 9 -11.98 -5.53 7.37
CA ALA A 9 -10.61 -5.92 7.66
C ALA A 9 -9.58 -5.13 6.82
N ILE A 10 -9.83 -4.92 5.52
CA ILE A 10 -8.90 -4.18 4.67
C ILE A 10 -8.92 -2.67 4.96
N LEU A 11 -10.08 -2.11 5.28
CA LEU A 11 -10.20 -0.70 5.71
C LEU A 11 -9.38 -0.45 6.98
N ARG A 12 -9.51 -1.31 8.00
CA ARG A 12 -8.69 -1.23 9.22
C ARG A 12 -7.19 -1.35 8.90
N TYR A 13 -6.82 -2.24 7.99
CA TYR A 13 -5.42 -2.43 7.61
C TYR A 13 -4.78 -1.18 6.96
N CYS A 14 -5.55 -0.44 6.15
CA CYS A 14 -5.11 0.78 5.48
C CYS A 14 -5.19 2.03 6.38
N THR A 15 -6.12 2.08 7.33
CA THR A 15 -6.25 3.21 8.27
C THR A 15 -5.21 3.20 9.38
N LEU A 16 -4.78 2.02 9.83
CA LEU A 16 -3.77 1.92 10.89
C LEU A 16 -2.37 2.36 10.44
N GLN A 17 -2.06 2.20 9.15
CA GLN A 17 -0.77 2.55 8.59
C GLN A 17 -0.91 2.67 7.07
N ASP A 18 -0.18 3.61 6.46
CA ASP A 18 -0.06 3.67 5.01
C ASP A 18 0.49 2.35 4.44
N ARG A 19 -0.16 1.88 3.38
CA ARG A 19 0.17 0.65 2.66
C ARG A 19 0.45 0.92 1.20
N SER A 20 1.36 0.13 0.62
CA SER A 20 1.54 0.07 -0.83
C SER A 20 0.37 -0.69 -1.50
N HIS A 21 0.12 -0.41 -2.77
CA HIS A 21 -0.84 -1.17 -3.56
C HIS A 21 -0.54 -2.68 -3.56
N LEU A 22 0.75 -3.04 -3.61
CA LEU A 22 1.20 -4.43 -3.54
C LEU A 22 0.81 -5.09 -2.21
N GLU A 23 1.05 -4.44 -1.08
CA GLU A 23 0.70 -4.99 0.24
C GLU A 23 -0.81 -5.20 0.39
N VAL A 24 -1.62 -4.25 -0.07
CA VAL A 24 -3.09 -4.37 -0.02
C VAL A 24 -3.56 -5.50 -0.94
N ARG A 25 -3.04 -5.59 -2.17
CA ARG A 25 -3.38 -6.69 -3.09
C ARG A 25 -3.02 -8.06 -2.51
N LEU A 26 -1.83 -8.21 -1.94
CA LEU A 26 -1.41 -9.46 -1.28
C LEU A 26 -2.31 -9.78 -0.06
N LYS A 27 -2.71 -8.77 0.70
CA LYS A 27 -3.63 -8.94 1.83
C LYS A 27 -5.01 -9.41 1.37
N LEU A 28 -5.53 -8.86 0.28
CA LEU A 28 -6.81 -9.26 -0.32
C LEU A 28 -6.78 -10.70 -0.84
N ILE A 29 -5.68 -11.09 -1.51
CA ILE A 29 -5.42 -12.47 -1.95
C ILE A 29 -5.42 -13.43 -0.73
N HIS A 30 -4.77 -13.04 0.37
CA HIS A 30 -4.75 -13.84 1.60
C HIS A 30 -6.15 -13.97 2.24
N LEU A 31 -6.98 -12.92 2.10
CA LEU A 31 -8.41 -12.94 2.50
C LEU A 31 -9.31 -13.68 1.49
N LYS A 32 -8.72 -14.36 0.50
CA LYS A 32 -9.43 -15.09 -0.56
C LYS A 32 -10.36 -14.21 -1.41
N VAL A 33 -9.92 -12.99 -1.69
CA VAL A 33 -10.56 -12.07 -2.64
C VAL A 33 -9.72 -12.03 -3.91
N TYR A 34 -10.36 -12.18 -5.07
CA TYR A 34 -9.70 -12.31 -6.37
C TYR A 34 -10.51 -11.64 -7.47
N GLY A 35 -9.91 -11.50 -8.66
CA GLY A 35 -10.58 -11.04 -9.87
C GLY A 35 -11.21 -9.66 -9.71
N GLU A 36 -12.41 -9.48 -10.25
CA GLU A 36 -13.13 -8.21 -10.25
C GLU A 36 -13.42 -7.67 -8.84
N ASP A 37 -13.74 -8.54 -7.88
CA ASP A 37 -13.99 -8.14 -6.49
C ASP A 37 -12.74 -7.51 -5.85
N LEU A 38 -11.54 -7.99 -6.22
CA LEU A 38 -10.28 -7.41 -5.74
C LEU A 38 -10.06 -6.03 -6.34
N GLU A 39 -10.18 -5.90 -7.66
CA GLU A 39 -9.94 -4.64 -8.36
C GLU A 39 -10.97 -3.56 -7.99
N ALA A 40 -12.23 -3.97 -7.76
CA ALA A 40 -13.27 -3.09 -7.24
C ALA A 40 -12.93 -2.57 -5.84
N MET A 41 -12.47 -3.45 -4.93
CA MET A 41 -12.05 -3.02 -3.59
C MET A 41 -10.81 -2.12 -3.62
N MET A 42 -9.81 -2.43 -4.44
CA MET A 42 -8.64 -1.57 -4.62
C MET A 42 -9.05 -0.17 -5.09
N THR A 43 -9.93 -0.11 -6.10
CA THR A 43 -10.44 1.14 -6.65
C THR A 43 -11.20 1.96 -5.60
N GLU A 44 -12.09 1.32 -4.84
CA GLU A 44 -12.84 2.00 -3.77
C GLU A 44 -11.91 2.57 -2.70
N LEU A 45 -10.89 1.81 -2.27
CA LEU A 45 -9.92 2.26 -1.27
C LEU A 45 -9.09 3.45 -1.76
N ILE A 46 -8.75 3.49 -3.05
CA ILE A 46 -8.03 4.61 -3.67
C ILE A 46 -8.93 5.82 -3.79
N GLN A 47 -10.17 5.66 -4.27
CA GLN A 47 -11.13 6.76 -4.43
C GLN A 47 -11.49 7.42 -3.09
N GLN A 48 -11.55 6.64 -2.02
CA GLN A 48 -11.81 7.13 -0.67
C GLN A 48 -10.53 7.59 0.05
N ASP A 49 -9.38 7.64 -0.64
CA ASP A 49 -8.05 8.03 -0.13
C ASP A 49 -7.55 7.19 1.07
N PHE A 50 -8.13 6.01 1.31
CA PHE A 50 -7.59 5.05 2.28
C PHE A 50 -6.28 4.42 1.78
N LEU A 51 -6.11 4.32 0.46
CA LEU A 51 -4.94 3.75 -0.19
C LEU A 51 -4.29 4.77 -1.12
N ASN A 52 -3.06 5.18 -0.78
CA ASN A 52 -2.35 6.25 -1.48
C ASN A 52 -0.84 5.94 -1.55
N GLU A 53 -0.34 5.66 -2.75
CA GLU A 53 1.07 5.29 -2.97
C GLU A 53 2.06 6.41 -2.66
N GLU A 54 1.72 7.68 -2.93
CA GLU A 54 2.61 8.81 -2.60
C GLU A 54 2.76 8.97 -1.08
N ARG A 55 1.64 8.84 -0.36
CA ARG A 55 1.64 8.90 1.11
C ARG A 55 2.43 7.75 1.71
N PHE A 56 2.25 6.52 1.18
CA PHE A 56 3.04 5.36 1.56
C PHE A 56 4.54 5.60 1.34
N ALA A 57 4.95 6.06 0.14
CA ALA A 57 6.35 6.24 -0.20
C ALA A 57 7.05 7.21 0.76
N ARG A 58 6.45 8.37 1.02
CA ARG A 58 6.99 9.38 1.94
C ARG A 58 7.10 8.86 3.37
N SER A 59 6.06 8.19 3.86
CA SER A 59 6.02 7.61 5.20
C SER A 59 7.08 6.53 5.37
N PHE A 60 7.23 5.66 4.35
CA PHE A 60 8.24 4.61 4.30
C PHE A 60 9.66 5.18 4.30
N VAL A 61 9.99 6.10 3.39
CA VAL A 61 11.31 6.75 3.33
C VAL A 61 11.66 7.37 4.67
N ARG A 62 10.76 8.19 5.23
CA ARG A 62 10.97 8.87 6.51
C ARG A 62 11.21 7.88 7.65
N GLY A 63 10.40 6.83 7.75
CA GLY A 63 10.52 5.81 8.79
C GLY A 63 11.83 5.01 8.67
N LYS A 64 12.17 4.55 7.46
CA LYS A 64 13.40 3.78 7.23
C LYS A 64 14.66 4.61 7.40
N PHE A 65 14.63 5.87 6.99
CA PHE A 65 15.77 6.78 7.15
C PHE A 65 15.96 7.16 8.62
N ARG A 66 14.94 7.74 9.27
CA ARG A 66 15.08 8.29 10.63
C ARG A 66 15.09 7.24 11.73
N MET A 67 14.25 6.20 11.63
CA MET A 67 14.09 5.23 12.71
C MET A 67 14.99 4.00 12.54
N LYS A 68 15.35 3.65 11.30
CA LYS A 68 16.15 2.45 11.00
C LYS A 68 17.54 2.76 10.44
N GLY A 69 17.87 4.04 10.19
CA GLY A 69 19.18 4.45 9.68
C GLY A 69 19.51 3.89 8.30
N TRP A 70 18.50 3.58 7.48
CA TRP A 70 18.75 3.00 6.15
C TRP A 70 19.31 4.06 5.19
N GLY A 71 20.35 3.68 4.44
CA GLY A 71 20.87 4.49 3.34
C GLY A 71 19.91 4.58 2.14
N ARG A 72 20.09 5.60 1.31
CA ARG A 72 19.22 5.93 0.16
C ARG A 72 19.05 4.78 -0.82
N GLU A 73 20.14 4.09 -1.19
CA GLU A 73 20.10 2.97 -2.13
C GLU A 73 19.27 1.78 -1.61
N LYS A 74 19.33 1.52 -0.30
CA LYS A 74 18.52 0.46 0.30
C LYS A 74 17.04 0.83 0.26
N ILE A 75 16.71 2.08 0.59
CA ILE A 75 15.34 2.57 0.55
C ILE A 75 14.79 2.52 -0.88
N SER A 76 15.55 3.01 -1.87
CA SER A 76 15.15 2.96 -3.27
C SER A 76 14.90 1.54 -3.78
N ARG A 77 15.79 0.59 -3.46
CA ARG A 77 15.57 -0.83 -3.81
C ARG A 77 14.30 -1.41 -3.20
N GLU A 78 13.96 -1.05 -1.96
CA GLU A 78 12.71 -1.52 -1.34
C GLU A 78 11.48 -0.85 -1.95
N LEU A 79 11.54 0.44 -2.30
CA LEU A 79 10.44 1.09 -3.02
C LEU A 79 10.16 0.41 -4.37
N VAL A 80 11.21 0.02 -5.10
CA VAL A 80 11.07 -0.76 -6.34
C VAL A 80 10.43 -2.13 -6.07
N ARG A 81 10.80 -2.80 -4.97
CA ARG A 81 10.16 -4.08 -4.58
C ARG A 81 8.67 -3.93 -4.25
N HIS A 82 8.27 -2.78 -3.75
CA HIS A 82 6.85 -2.43 -3.55
C HIS A 82 6.14 -2.04 -4.86
N GLN A 83 6.82 -2.10 -6.02
CA GLN A 83 6.31 -1.81 -7.35
C GLN A 83 5.81 -0.37 -7.52
N LEU A 84 6.40 0.58 -6.82
CA LEU A 84 6.06 1.99 -6.98
C LEU A 84 6.56 2.50 -8.33
N SER A 85 5.75 3.33 -8.99
CA SER A 85 6.18 4.02 -10.21
C SER A 85 7.32 5.00 -9.96
N ASP A 86 8.13 5.24 -10.99
CA ASP A 86 9.23 6.22 -10.94
C ASP A 86 8.76 7.61 -10.53
N TYR A 87 7.55 7.99 -10.95
CA TYR A 87 6.95 9.26 -10.58
C TYR A 87 6.75 9.37 -9.05
N VAL A 88 6.20 8.33 -8.43
CA VAL A 88 5.98 8.31 -6.98
C VAL A 88 7.31 8.27 -6.24
N MET A 89 8.28 7.48 -6.72
CA MET A 89 9.61 7.40 -6.11
C MET A 89 10.34 8.75 -6.11
N ARG A 90 10.19 9.56 -7.15
CA ARG A 90 10.79 10.91 -7.23
C ARG A 90 10.15 11.91 -6.25
N LYS A 91 8.93 11.65 -5.80
CA LYS A 91 8.17 12.50 -4.86
C LYS A 91 8.27 12.09 -3.40
N ALA A 92 8.92 10.95 -3.14
CA ALA A 92 9.05 10.32 -1.82
C ALA A 92 10.21 10.92 -1.02
#